data_AF-A0A382LK82-F1
#
_entry.id   AF-A0A382LK82-F1
#
_cell.length_a   1.000
_cell.length_b   1.000
_cell.length_c   1.000
_cell.angle_alpha   90.00
_cell.angle_beta   90.00
_cell.angle_gamma   90.00
#
_symmetry.space_group_name_H-M   'P 1'
#
loop_
_entity.id
_entity.type
_entity.pdbx_description
1 polymer ?
#
loop_
_entity_poly.entity_id
_entity_poly.type
_entity_poly.pdbx_seq_one_letter_code
_entity_poly.pdbx_strand_id
1 'polypeptide(L)' 'MDEILRVESLSKQFVKKNMFGSKTSVVKAVENVSFSLHNDEVLVIAG' A
#
# COMPACT_ATOMS: atom_id res chain seq x y z
N MET A 1 -19.54 9.98 14.51
CA MET A 1 -19.33 8.90 13.53
C MET A 1 -18.01 8.26 13.91
N ASP A 2 -18.04 6.99 14.28
CA ASP A 2 -16.84 6.33 14.80
C ASP A 2 -16.01 5.78 13.64
N GLU A 3 -14.70 6.05 13.69
CA GLU A 3 -13.71 5.54 12.74
C GLU A 3 -13.47 4.05 13.00
N ILE A 4 -13.55 3.21 11.96
CA ILE A 4 -13.31 1.76 12.05
C ILE A 4 -11.95 1.34 11.51
N LEU A 5 -11.36 2.15 10.64
CA LEU A 5 -10.03 1.91 10.09
C LEU A 5 -9.36 3.25 9.78
N ARG A 6 -8.10 3.36 10.18
CA ARG A 6 -7.21 4.45 9.77
C ARG A 6 -5.94 3.87 9.20
N VAL A 7 -5.60 4.27 7.99
CA VAL A 7 -4.35 3.95 7.32
C VAL A 7 -3.57 5.25 7.20
N GLU A 8 -2.35 5.25 7.71
CA GLU A 8 -1.46 6.40 7.65
C GLU A 8 -0.14 6.02 7.00
N SER A 9 0.23 6.76 5.97
CA SER A 9 1.54 6.70 5.32
C SER A 9 1.96 5.28 4.94
N LEU A 10 0.99 4.43 4.57
CA LEU A 10 1.24 3.03 4.25
C LEU A 10 2.14 2.95 3.03
N SER A 11 3.27 2.29 3.20
CA SER A 11 4.26 2.08 2.15
C SER A 11 4.69 0.62 2.16
N LYS A 12 4.74 0.01 0.98
CA LYS A 12 5.21 -1.37 0.80
C LYS A 12 6.14 -1.43 -0.40
N GLN A 13 7.34 -1.95 -0.16
CA GLN A 13 8.35 -2.13 -1.19
C GLN A 13 8.78 -3.60 -1.24
N PHE A 14 9.11 -4.06 -2.44
CA PHE A 14 9.68 -5.39 -2.68
C PHE A 14 11.04 -5.24 -3.35
N VAL A 15 12.03 -5.95 -2.81
CA VAL A 15 13.34 -6.08 -3.46
C VAL A 15 13.27 -7.24 -4.45
N LYS A 16 13.24 -6.90 -5.74
CA LYS A 16 13.30 -7.89 -6.81
C LYS A 16 14.76 -8.24 -7.08
N LYS A 17 15.11 -9.50 -6.82
CA LYS A 17 16.36 -10.11 -7.28
C LYS A 17 16.18 -10.53 -8.73
N ASN A 18 17.06 -10.08 -9.62
CA ASN A 18 17.07 -10.57 -11.00
C ASN A 18 17.83 -11.91 -11.05
N MET A 19 17.24 -12.91 -11.71
CA MET A 19 17.81 -14.26 -11.80
C MET A 19 19.08 -14.33 -12.67
N PHE A 20 19.40 -13.30 -13.46
CA PHE A 20 20.51 -13.34 -14.44
C PHE A 20 21.43 -12.09 -14.39
N GLY A 21 21.43 -11.32 -13.30
CA GLY A 21 22.31 -10.15 -13.17
C GLY A 21 22.46 -9.64 -11.74
N SER A 22 23.56 -8.94 -11.45
CA SER A 22 23.91 -8.43 -10.11
C SER A 22 23.07 -7.23 -9.65
N LYS A 23 22.22 -6.67 -10.52
CA LYS A 23 21.38 -5.50 -10.21
C LYS A 23 20.11 -5.93 -9.47
N THR A 24 19.97 -5.45 -8.24
CA THR A 24 18.71 -5.47 -7.50
C THR A 24 17.85 -4.28 -7.92
N SER A 25 16.54 -4.50 -8.04
CA SER A 25 15.58 -3.41 -8.28
C SER A 25 14.55 -3.37 -7.17
N VAL A 26 14.10 -2.18 -6.80
CA VAL A 26 13.06 -1.97 -5.80
C VAL A 26 11.74 -1.67 -6.51
N VAL A 27 10.70 -2.43 -6.18
CA VAL A 27 9.33 -2.19 -6.64
C VAL A 27 8.55 -1.58 -5.48
N LYS A 28 8.02 -0.37 -5.68
CA LYS A 28 7.07 0.25 -4.75
C LYS A 28 5.67 -0.27 -5.08
N ALA A 29 5.15 -1.17 -4.25
CA ALA A 29 3.79 -1.72 -4.43
C ALA A 29 2.72 -0.80 -3.83
N VAL A 30 3.07 -0.08 -2.77
CA VAL A 30 2.23 0.97 -2.16
C VAL A 30 3.18 2.10 -1.75
N GLU A 31 2.82 3.35 -2.03
CA GLU A 31 3.64 4.51 -1.72
C GLU A 31 2.82 5.59 -1.00
N ASN A 32 3.12 5.78 0.29
CA ASN A 32 2.58 6.84 1.14
C ASN A 32 1.04 7.03 1.07
N VAL A 33 0.29 5.93 1.17
CA VAL A 33 -1.17 5.96 1.11
C VAL A 33 -1.75 6.23 2.50
N SER A 34 -2.69 7.18 2.57
CA SER A 34 -3.42 7.52 3.77
C SER A 34 -4.91 7.63 3.48
N PHE A 35 -5.74 7.01 4.33
CA PHE A 35 -7.20 7.14 4.30
C PHE A 35 -7.80 6.69 5.64
N SER A 36 -9.04 7.05 5.89
CA SER A 36 -9.84 6.47 6.96
C SER A 36 -11.17 5.94 6.43
N LEU A 37 -11.75 5.01 7.18
CA LEU A 37 -13.06 4.42 6.94
C LEU A 37 -13.85 4.53 8.24
N HIS A 38 -15.07 5.03 8.16
CA HIS A 38 -15.99 5.18 9.27
C HIS A 38 -17.08 4.09 9.21
N ASN A 39 -17.79 3.92 10.32
CA ASN A 39 -18.97 3.06 10.34
C ASN A 39 -19.95 3.43 9.21
N ASP A 40 -20.62 2.41 8.65
CA ASP A 40 -21.61 2.49 7.57
C ASP A 40 -21.07 2.93 6.19
N GLU A 41 -19.76 3.16 6.03
CA GLU A 41 -19.12 3.43 4.74
C GLU A 41 -18.73 2.14 3.99
N VAL A 42 -18.83 2.17 2.65
CA VAL A 42 -18.36 1.09 1.77
C VAL A 42 -17.08 1.51 1.08
N LEU A 43 -15.96 0.84 1.38
CA LEU A 43 -14.68 1.04 0.68
C LEU A 43 -14.59 0.14 -0.56
N VAL A 44 -14.42 0.74 -1.73
CA VAL A 44 -14.16 0.04 -2.99
C VAL A 44 -12.69 0.24 -3.39
N ILE A 45 -11.98 -0.85 -3.66
CA ILE A 45 -10.64 -0.81 -4.25
C ILE A 45 -10.77 -1.14 -5.74
N ALA A 46 -10.43 -0.18 -6.59
CA ALA A 46 -10.42 -0.32 -8.04
C ALA A 46 -9.04 0.06 -8.58
N GLY A 47 -8.65 -0.54 -9.70
CA GLY A 47 -7.36 -0.35 -10.36
C GLY A 47 -7.40 -0.83 -11.80
#